data_AF-A0A8R1DW80-F1
#
_entry.id   AF-A0A8R1DW80-F1
#
_cell.length_a   1.000
_cell.length_b   1.000
_cell.length_c   1.000
_cell.angle_alpha   90.00
_cell.angle_beta   90.00
_cell.angle_gamma   90.00
#
_symmetry.space_group_name_H-M   'P 1'
#
loop_
_entity.id
_entity.type
_entity.pdbx_description
1 polymer ?
#
loop_
_entity_poly.entity_id
_entity_poly.type
_entity_poly.pdbx_seq_one_letter_code
_entity_poly.pdbx_strand_id
1 'polypeptide(L)'
;MDRSDPNFKSLSNECRETVKKDHEEFSKDRLLQAAQNKKSMKKVTRDIQEYKTFIPCLQSSTSGQRITSQTEMEQEFQQSYGDGQALGF
;
A
#
# COMPACT_ATOMS: atom_id res chain seq x y z
N MET A 1 -16.87 0.99 -12.37
CA MET A 1 -16.04 1.48 -13.48
C MET A 1 -16.24 0.59 -14.69
N ASP A 2 -16.41 1.17 -15.87
CA ASP A 2 -16.54 0.43 -17.13
C ASP A 2 -15.19 -0.20 -17.49
N ARG A 3 -15.17 -1.52 -17.69
CA ARG A 3 -13.94 -2.26 -18.06
C ARG A 3 -13.48 -1.95 -19.49
N SER A 4 -14.32 -1.28 -20.26
CA SER A 4 -14.07 -0.84 -21.64
C SER A 4 -13.36 0.51 -21.71
N ASP A 5 -13.25 1.23 -20.58
CA ASP A 5 -12.56 2.51 -20.51
C ASP A 5 -11.04 2.32 -20.71
N PRO A 6 -10.41 2.95 -21.70
CA PRO A 6 -8.96 2.88 -21.89
C PRO A 6 -8.16 3.33 -20.66
N ASN A 7 -8.71 4.21 -19.81
CA ASN A 7 -8.11 4.62 -18.54
C ASN A 7 -8.15 3.52 -17.48
N PHE A 8 -9.11 2.58 -17.55
CA PHE A 8 -9.19 1.46 -16.60
C PHE A 8 -7.92 0.60 -16.64
N LYS A 9 -7.39 0.33 -17.84
CA LYS A 9 -6.18 -0.47 -18.01
C LYS A 9 -4.94 0.26 -17.47
N SER A 10 -4.83 1.56 -17.74
CA SER A 10 -3.73 2.39 -17.26
C SER A 10 -3.74 2.48 -15.74
N LEU A 11 -4.89 2.81 -15.14
CA LEU A 11 -5.06 2.89 -13.69
C LEU A 11 -4.80 1.53 -13.01
N SER A 12 -5.30 0.44 -13.60
CA SER A 12 -5.06 -0.90 -13.06
C SER A 12 -3.59 -1.30 -13.09
N ASN A 13 -2.84 -0.88 -14.11
CA ASN A 13 -1.39 -1.11 -14.17
C ASN A 13 -0.64 -0.23 -13.17
N GLU A 14 -1.03 1.03 -13.05
CA GLU A 14 -0.45 1.96 -12.08
C GLU A 14 -0.63 1.44 -10.65
N CYS A 15 -1.84 1.02 -10.27
CA CYS A 15 -2.08 0.40 -8.96
C CYS A 15 -1.18 -0.83 -8.72
N ARG A 16 -1.00 -1.69 -9.74
CA ARG A 16 -0.12 -2.87 -9.62
C ARG A 16 1.34 -2.47 -9.38
N GLU A 17 1.83 -1.47 -10.11
CA GLU A 17 3.22 -1.01 -9.96
C GLU A 17 3.44 -0.31 -8.61
N THR A 18 2.49 0.50 -8.14
CA THR A 18 2.57 1.15 -6.82
C THR A 18 2.57 0.13 -5.69
N VAL A 19 1.67 -0.86 -5.73
CA VAL A 19 1.63 -1.96 -4.74
C VAL A 19 2.93 -2.76 -4.78
N LYS A 20 3.49 -2.99 -5.96
CA LYS A 20 4.77 -3.70 -6.09
C LYS A 20 5.92 -2.90 -5.46
N LYS A 21 6.00 -1.59 -5.70
CA LYS A 21 7.02 -0.71 -5.11
C LYS A 21 6.93 -0.68 -3.59
N ASP A 22 5.72 -0.52 -3.05
CA ASP A 22 5.47 -0.53 -1.61
C ASP A 22 5.95 -1.84 -0.95
N HIS A 23 5.61 -2.99 -1.54
CA HIS A 23 6.11 -4.28 -1.06
C HIS A 23 7.63 -4.41 -1.12
N GLU A 24 8.27 -3.87 -2.16
CA GLU A 24 9.73 -3.85 -2.30
C GLU A 24 10.38 -2.95 -1.24
N GLU A 25 9.80 -1.79 -0.97
CA GLU A 25 10.28 -0.83 0.03
C GLU A 25 10.15 -1.40 1.44
N PHE A 26 9.00 -1.97 1.80
CA PHE A 26 8.79 -2.65 3.08
C PHE A 26 9.81 -3.78 3.29
N SER A 27 10.06 -4.57 2.25
CA SER A 27 11.05 -5.66 2.31
C SER A 27 12.46 -5.12 2.54
N LYS A 28 12.85 -4.04 1.84
CA LYS A 28 14.16 -3.39 2.01
C LYS A 28 14.33 -2.83 3.42
N ASP A 29 13.35 -2.08 3.94
CA ASP A 29 13.39 -1.53 5.30
C ASP A 29 13.51 -2.64 6.35
N ARG A 30 12.71 -3.71 6.23
CA ARG A 30 12.76 -4.84 7.17
C ARG A 30 14.09 -5.58 7.14
N LEU A 31 14.68 -5.77 5.96
CA LEU A 31 16.01 -6.37 5.84
C LEU A 31 17.10 -5.47 6.43
N LEU A 32 17.04 -4.17 6.18
CA LEU A 32 17.98 -3.20 6.75
C LEU A 32 17.91 -3.18 8.28
N GLN A 33 16.70 -3.09 8.83
CA GLN A 33 16.49 -3.17 10.27
C GLN A 33 16.97 -4.50 10.86
N ALA A 34 16.86 -5.60 10.12
CA ALA A 34 17.33 -6.90 10.57
C ALA A 34 18.86 -6.94 10.67
N ALA A 35 19.54 -6.39 9.66
CA ALA A 35 21.00 -6.28 9.64
C ALA A 35 21.50 -5.39 10.80
N GLN A 36 20.85 -4.24 11.03
CA GLN A 36 21.22 -3.31 12.10
C GLN A 36 20.99 -3.90 13.50
N ASN A 37 19.84 -4.56 13.70
CA ASN A 37 19.42 -5.04 15.02
C ASN A 37 19.76 -6.51 15.27
N LYS A 38 20.54 -7.15 14.40
CA LYS A 38 20.86 -8.59 14.43
C LYS A 38 19.61 -9.48 14.64
N LYS A 39 18.49 -9.10 14.01
CA LYS A 39 17.23 -9.85 14.11
C LYS A 39 17.36 -11.18 13.36
N SER A 40 16.64 -12.18 13.83
CA SER A 40 16.57 -13.49 13.16
C SER A 40 15.91 -13.38 11.78
N MET A 41 16.61 -13.86 10.74
CA MET A 41 16.10 -13.88 9.37
C MET A 41 14.78 -14.65 9.22
N LYS A 42 14.55 -15.69 10.04
CA LYS A 42 13.26 -16.43 10.04
C LYS A 42 12.08 -15.53 10.40
N LYS A 43 12.28 -14.60 11.35
CA LYS A 43 11.24 -13.64 11.75
C LYS A 43 10.99 -12.61 10.66
N VAL A 44 12.07 -12.11 10.04
CA VAL A 44 12.00 -11.12 8.96
C VAL A 44 11.25 -11.68 7.74
N THR A 45 11.56 -12.92 7.34
CA THR A 45 10.84 -13.57 6.23
C THR A 45 9.35 -13.71 6.51
N ARG A 46 8.97 -14.09 7.75
CA ARG A 46 7.57 -14.19 8.14
C ARG A 46 6.89 -12.82 8.09
N ASP A 47 7.51 -11.80 8.66
CA ASP A 47 6.95 -10.44 8.70
C ASP A 47 6.75 -9.88 7.25
N ILE A 48 7.66 -10.18 6.32
CA ILE A 48 7.53 -9.83 4.89
C ILE A 48 6.39 -10.62 4.20
N GLN A 49 6.26 -11.91 4.48
CA GLN A 49 5.18 -12.73 3.91
C GLN A 49 3.81 -12.29 4.45
N GLU A 50 3.73 -12.02 5.75
CA GLU A 50 2.52 -11.58 6.41
C GLU A 50 2.06 -10.24 5.84
N TYR A 51 2.96 -9.30 5.59
CA TYR A 51 2.64 -8.02 4.96
C TYR A 51 2.03 -8.18 3.55
N LYS A 52 2.48 -9.15 2.75
CA LYS A 52 1.90 -9.43 1.43
C LYS A 52 0.49 -10.02 1.50
N THR A 53 0.17 -10.73 2.59
CA THR A 53 -1.14 -11.37 2.80
C THR A 53 -2.11 -10.52 3.60
N PHE A 54 -1.58 -9.58 4.37
CA PHE A 54 -2.32 -8.70 5.24
C PHE A 54 -2.50 -7.38 4.51
N ILE A 55 -3.69 -7.14 3.94
CA ILE A 55 -4.06 -5.80 3.49
C ILE A 55 -4.07 -4.95 4.77
N PRO A 56 -3.14 -3.99 4.93
CA PRO A 56 -3.20 -3.10 6.07
C PRO A 56 -4.56 -2.40 5.99
N CYS A 57 -5.31 -2.41 7.09
CA CYS A 57 -6.46 -1.53 7.21
C CYS A 57 -5.99 -0.14 6.82
N LEU A 58 -6.60 0.41 5.77
CA LEU A 58 -6.26 1.73 5.24
C LEU A 58 -6.21 2.69 6.43
N GLN A 59 -5.11 3.42 6.60
CA GLN A 59 -5.05 4.43 7.65
C GLN A 59 -5.58 5.72 7.07
N SER A 60 -6.38 6.43 7.84
CA SER A 60 -6.83 7.76 7.45
C SER A 60 -5.62 8.66 7.30
N SER A 61 -5.51 9.30 6.14
CA SER A 61 -4.41 10.22 5.84
C SER A 61 -4.44 11.42 6.77
N THR A 62 -5.63 11.76 7.28
CA THR A 62 -5.90 12.91 8.13
C THR A 62 -5.71 12.60 9.61
N SER A 63 -6.14 11.42 10.08
CA SER A 63 -6.15 11.08 11.51
C SER A 63 -5.11 10.02 11.89
N GLY A 64 -4.48 9.35 10.93
CA GLY A 64 -3.55 8.24 11.13
C GLY A 64 -4.20 6.97 11.72
N GLN A 65 -5.51 7.01 12.02
CA GLN A 65 -6.23 5.90 12.60
C GLN A 65 -6.59 4.85 11.55
N ARG A 66 -6.74 3.61 11.99
CA ARG A 66 -7.17 2.50 11.13
C ARG A 66 -8.62 2.73 10.72
N ILE A 67 -8.85 2.78 9.42
CA ILE A 67 -10.17 2.80 8.83
C ILE A 67 -10.72 1.38 8.89
N THR A 68 -11.87 1.26 9.54
CA THR A 68 -12.55 -0.03 9.75
C THR A 68 -13.93 -0.07 9.10
N SER A 69 -14.44 1.08 8.67
CA SER A 69 -15.69 1.20 7.93
C SER A 69 -15.44 1.23 6.42
N GLN A 70 -16.31 0.56 5.66
CA GLN A 70 -16.28 0.60 4.20
C GLN A 70 -16.50 2.02 3.66
N THR A 71 -17.41 2.79 4.25
CA THR A 71 -17.73 4.16 3.80
C THR A 71 -16.53 5.09 3.97
N GLU A 72 -15.81 4.96 5.08
CA GLU A 72 -14.59 5.75 5.33
C GLU A 72 -13.46 5.33 4.39
N MET A 73 -13.37 4.04 4.05
CA MET A 73 -12.38 3.54 3.10
C MET A 73 -12.63 4.09 1.70
N GLU A 74 -13.89 4.10 1.25
CA GLU A 74 -14.29 4.69 -0.03
C GLU A 74 -14.06 6.21 -0.05
N GLN A 75 -14.31 6.91 1.07
CA GLN A 75 -14.03 8.34 1.18
C GLN A 75 -12.53 8.65 1.13
N GLU A 76 -11.70 7.90 1.84
CA GLU A 76 -10.25 8.12 1.82
C GLU A 76 -9.65 7.72 0.48
N PHE A 77 -10.21 6.71 -0.20
CA PHE A 77 -9.87 6.42 -1.60
C PHE A 77 -10.34 7.56 -2.53
N GLN A 78 -11.53 8.13 -2.34
CA GLN A 78 -11.98 9.27 -3.13
C GLN A 78 -11.18 10.55 -2.84
N GLN A 79 -10.70 10.76 -1.62
CA GLN A 79 -9.85 11.90 -1.28
C GLN A 79 -8.43 11.74 -1.85
N SER A 80 -7.89 10.52 -1.83
CA SER A 80 -6.55 10.23 -2.37
C SER A 80 -6.49 10.17 -3.90
N TYR A 81 -7.61 9.90 -4.58
CA TYR A 81 -7.64 9.72 -6.04
C TYR A 81 -8.65 10.61 -6.80
N GLY A 82 -9.56 11.30 -6.10
CA GLY A 82 -10.66 12.08 -6.70
C GLY A 82 -10.32 13.52 -7.04
N ASP A 83 -9.28 14.09 -6.44
CA ASP A 83 -8.69 15.36 -6.88
C ASP A 83 -7.53 15.07 -7.83
N GLY A 84 -7.87 14.89 -9.11
CA GLY A 84 -6.88 14.70 -10.16
C GLY A 84 -5.91 15.88 -10.23
N GLN A 85 -4.62 15.58 -10.13
CA GLN A 85 -3.41 16.40 -10.30
C GLN A 85 -2.60 16.62 -9.02
N ALA A 86 -1.33 16.24 -9.13
CA ALA A 86 -0.15 16.66 -8.37
C ALA A 86 0.41 15.63 -7.35
N LEU A 87 1.62 15.17 -7.70
CA LEU A 87 2.67 14.58 -6.85
C LEU A 87 2.43 13.12 -6.46
N GLY A 88 3.19 12.14 -6.97
CA GLY A 88 4.63 12.15 -7.12
C GLY A 88 5.29 11.57 -5.87
N PHE A 89 4.98 10.31 -5.52
CA PHE A 89 5.82 9.36 -4.80
C PHE A 89 5.44 7.95 -5.26
#